data_AF-A0A1W9T3H2-F1
#
_entry.id   AF-A0A1W9T3H2-F1
#
_cell.length_a   1.000
_cell.length_b   1.000
_cell.length_c   1.000
_cell.angle_alpha   90.00
_cell.angle_beta   90.00
_cell.angle_gamma   90.00
#
_symmetry.space_group_name_H-M   'P 1'
#
loop_
_entity.id
_entity.type
_entity.pdbx_description
1 polymer ?
#
loop_
_entity_poly.entity_id
_entity_poly.type
_entity_poly.pdbx_seq_one_letter_code
_entity_poly.pdbx_strand_id
1 'polypeptide(L)'
;METALISPAHGSVFFIPTAIFSFIIPIIGVIVFTYIMTRRVAPLVMAAPDARFDRIPERIMQVLKIWLAQWRQPRYMLAGVWLAQWRQPRYMLAGVLHIMIFIGFLSLALRSSQLVILGFVDGFTFPGMDG
;
A
#
# COMPACT_ATOMS: atom_id res chain seq x y z
N MET A 1 23.45 -31.71 -1.65
CA MET A 1 24.35 -30.59 -1.92
C MET A 1 23.51 -29.35 -1.81
N GLU A 2 23.58 -28.65 -0.67
CA GLU A 2 22.98 -27.32 -0.58
C GLU A 2 23.65 -26.47 -1.66
N THR A 3 22.87 -25.99 -2.63
CA THR A 3 23.33 -24.96 -3.54
C THR A 3 23.63 -23.77 -2.65
N ALA A 4 24.90 -23.52 -2.34
CA ALA A 4 25.33 -22.28 -1.72
C ALA A 4 24.84 -21.15 -2.61
N LEU A 5 23.71 -20.55 -2.24
CA LEU A 5 23.15 -19.40 -2.92
C LEU A 5 24.17 -18.30 -2.71
N ILE A 6 25.04 -18.11 -3.70
CA ILE A 6 26.00 -17.02 -3.70
C ILE A 6 25.17 -15.76 -3.51
N SER A 7 25.47 -15.01 -2.44
CA SER A 7 24.73 -13.81 -2.15
C SER A 7 24.80 -12.87 -3.36
N PRO A 8 23.67 -12.22 -3.74
CA PRO A 8 23.65 -11.26 -4.83
C PRO A 8 24.64 -10.12 -4.69
N ALA A 9 25.24 -9.86 -3.52
CA ALA A 9 26.30 -8.85 -3.40
C ALA A 9 27.67 -9.33 -3.93
N HIS A 10 27.94 -10.65 -3.89
CA HIS A 10 29.19 -11.25 -4.38
C HIS A 10 29.09 -11.78 -5.82
N GLY A 11 27.91 -11.70 -6.43
CA GLY A 11 27.71 -12.05 -7.83
C GLY A 11 28.43 -11.09 -8.78
N SER A 12 28.85 -11.61 -9.94
CA SER A 12 29.28 -10.77 -11.06
C SER A 12 28.54 -11.21 -12.32
N VAL A 13 28.06 -10.23 -13.08
CA VAL A 13 27.35 -10.44 -14.34
C VAL A 13 28.13 -9.66 -15.40
N PHE A 14 28.66 -10.35 -16.42
CA PHE A 14 29.54 -9.74 -17.43
C PHE A 14 30.72 -8.95 -16.82
N PHE A 15 31.39 -9.49 -15.79
CA PHE A 15 32.48 -8.84 -15.04
C PHE A 15 32.10 -7.56 -14.28
N ILE A 16 30.81 -7.19 -14.28
CA ILE A 16 30.29 -6.06 -13.51
C ILE A 16 29.72 -6.61 -12.19
N PRO A 17 30.13 -6.06 -11.02
CA PRO A 17 29.54 -6.40 -9.74
C PRO A 17 28.03 -6.15 -9.75
N THR A 18 27.24 -7.12 -9.31
CA THR A 18 25.78 -7.02 -9.26
C THR A 18 25.27 -5.91 -8.34
N ALA A 19 26.08 -5.51 -7.35
CA ALA A 19 25.82 -4.35 -6.49
C ALA A 19 25.57 -3.04 -7.29
N ILE A 20 26.24 -2.87 -8.44
CA ILE A 20 26.06 -1.68 -9.29
C ILE A 20 24.65 -1.67 -9.89
N PHE A 21 24.17 -2.81 -10.38
CA PHE A 21 22.81 -2.94 -10.91
C PHE A 21 21.76 -2.75 -9.82
N SER A 22 22.00 -3.31 -8.62
CA SER A 22 21.16 -3.12 -7.44
C SER A 22 21.00 -1.66 -7.02
N PHE A 23 21.93 -0.78 -7.41
CA PHE A 23 21.85 0.66 -7.16
C PHE A 23 21.20 1.45 -8.31
N ILE A 24 21.65 1.21 -9.54
CA ILE A 24 21.22 1.97 -10.71
C ILE A 24 19.74 1.72 -11.01
N ILE A 25 19.28 0.47 -10.90
CA ILE A 25 17.90 0.11 -11.24
C ILE A 25 16.89 0.84 -10.33
N PRO A 26 16.99 0.79 -8.99
CA PRO A 26 16.10 1.56 -8.12
C PRO A 26 16.18 3.06 -8.34
N ILE A 27 17.37 3.62 -8.58
CA ILE A 27 17.51 5.07 -8.80
C ILE A 27 16.79 5.52 -10.05
N ILE A 28 16.99 4.84 -11.17
CA ILE A 28 16.26 5.13 -12.41
C ILE A 28 14.75 4.96 -12.17
N GLY A 29 14.36 3.90 -11.46
CA GLY A 29 12.96 3.68 -11.07
C GLY A 29 12.36 4.84 -10.29
N VAL A 30 13.06 5.35 -9.26
CA VAL A 30 12.62 6.48 -8.42
C VAL A 30 12.55 7.77 -9.22
N ILE A 31 13.50 8.03 -10.12
CA ILE A 31 13.50 9.22 -10.98
C ILE A 31 12.27 9.18 -11.90
N VAL A 32 12.05 8.08 -12.61
CA VAL A 32 10.90 7.92 -13.53
C VAL A 32 9.58 7.97 -12.76
N PHE A 33 9.50 7.30 -11.61
CA PHE A 33 8.31 7.32 -10.76
C PHE A 33 7.98 8.74 -10.27
N THR A 34 8.98 9.47 -9.77
CA THR A 34 8.81 10.85 -9.30
C THR A 34 8.35 11.76 -10.45
N TYR A 35 8.93 11.60 -11.64
CA TYR A 35 8.50 12.35 -12.83
C TYR A 35 7.03 12.08 -13.19
N ILE A 36 6.59 10.82 -13.19
CA ILE A 36 5.19 10.47 -13.48
C ILE A 36 4.26 10.99 -12.38
N MET A 37 4.64 10.82 -11.12
CA MET A 37 3.84 11.23 -9.96
C MET A 37 3.63 12.74 -9.92
N THR A 38 4.67 13.53 -10.17
CA THR A 38 4.55 15.00 -10.20
C THR A 38 3.54 15.46 -11.26
N ARG A 39 3.58 14.86 -12.46
CA ARG A 39 2.60 15.15 -13.53
C ARG A 39 1.17 14.74 -13.17
N ARG A 40 0.98 13.64 -12.43
CA ARG A 40 -0.34 13.15 -12.00
C ARG A 40 -0.92 13.90 -10.81
N VAL A 41 -0.05 14.38 -9.91
CA VAL A 41 -0.44 15.14 -8.71
C VAL A 41 -0.75 16.60 -9.07
N ALA A 42 -0.08 17.17 -10.07
CA ALA A 42 -0.34 18.53 -10.55
C ALA A 42 -1.83 18.88 -10.75
N PRO A 43 -2.64 18.09 -11.49
CA PRO A 43 -4.07 18.37 -11.62
C PRO A 43 -4.86 18.21 -10.31
N LEU A 44 -4.44 17.33 -9.40
CA LEU A 44 -5.10 17.17 -8.09
C LEU A 44 -4.86 18.36 -7.17
N VAL A 45 -3.67 18.97 -7.25
CA VAL A 45 -3.32 20.17 -6.49
C VAL A 45 -3.99 21.41 -7.09
N MET A 46 -4.13 21.46 -8.42
CA MET A 46 -4.82 22.55 -9.12
C MET A 46 -6.35 22.44 -9.07
N ALA A 47 -6.91 21.28 -8.72
CA ALA A 47 -8.33 21.12 -8.47
C ALA A 47 -8.75 21.93 -7.23
N ALA A 48 -10.03 22.29 -7.14
CA ALA A 48 -10.56 23.09 -6.03
C ALA A 48 -10.20 22.46 -4.66
N PRO A 49 -9.31 23.09 -3.87
CA PRO A 49 -8.88 22.52 -2.60
C PRO A 49 -10.02 22.66 -1.59
N ASP A 50 -10.54 21.54 -1.09
CA ASP A 50 -11.47 21.56 0.04
C ASP A 50 -10.67 21.88 1.32
N ALA A 51 -11.01 22.99 1.98
CA ALA A 51 -10.42 23.38 3.25
C ALA A 51 -10.83 22.36 4.34
N ARG A 52 -9.95 21.36 4.55
CA ARG A 52 -10.21 20.24 5.48
C ARG A 52 -10.36 20.69 6.94
N PHE A 53 -9.77 21.83 7.30
CA PHE A 53 -9.67 22.29 8.69
C PHE A 53 -10.67 23.37 9.09
N ASP A 54 -11.56 23.81 8.20
CA ASP A 54 -12.53 24.87 8.50
C ASP A 54 -13.67 24.40 9.44
N ARG A 55 -13.98 23.09 9.42
CA ARG A 55 -15.16 22.49 10.09
C ARG A 55 -14.81 21.23 10.87
N ILE A 56 -13.74 21.29 11.65
CA ILE A 56 -13.23 20.14 12.44
C ILE A 56 -14.30 19.52 13.35
N PRO A 57 -15.08 20.29 14.14
CA PRO A 57 -16.05 19.71 15.07
C PRO A 57 -17.17 18.94 14.32
N GLU A 58 -17.64 19.50 13.22
CA GLU A 58 -18.69 18.90 12.38
C GLU A 58 -18.18 17.65 11.66
N ARG A 59 -16.92 17.65 11.20
CA ARG A 59 -16.28 16.47 10.58
C ARG A 59 -16.08 15.36 11.59
N ILE A 60 -15.64 15.66 12.82
CA ILE A 60 -15.50 14.64 13.89
C ILE A 60 -16.87 14.04 14.21
N MET A 61 -17.90 14.87 14.37
CA MET A 61 -19.26 14.41 14.61
C MET A 61 -19.81 13.56 13.44
N GLN A 62 -19.49 13.91 12.20
CA GLN A 62 -19.86 13.13 11.01
C GLN A 62 -19.07 11.82 10.91
N VAL A 63 -17.77 11.82 11.23
CA VAL A 63 -16.96 10.59 11.30
C VAL A 63 -17.53 9.68 12.37
N LEU A 64 -17.79 10.15 13.58
CA LEU A 64 -18.39 9.32 14.63
C LEU A 64 -19.78 8.80 14.23
N LYS A 65 -20.66 9.64 13.67
CA LYS A 65 -22.00 9.22 13.23
C LYS A 65 -21.99 8.25 12.05
N ILE A 66 -21.07 8.39 11.09
CA ILE A 66 -21.05 7.60 9.84
C ILE A 66 -20.11 6.40 9.94
N TRP A 67 -18.96 6.56 10.57
CA TRP A 67 -17.93 5.52 10.71
C TRP A 67 -18.26 4.57 11.86
N LEU A 68 -18.55 5.09 13.06
CA LEU A 68 -18.83 4.27 14.25
C LEU A 68 -20.31 3.88 14.32
N ALA A 69 -21.22 4.85 14.21
CA ALA A 69 -22.65 4.60 14.38
C ALA A 69 -23.38 4.22 13.07
N GLN A 70 -22.70 4.25 11.92
CA GLN A 70 -23.24 3.94 10.59
C GLN A 70 -24.61 4.59 10.27
N TRP A 71 -24.90 5.75 10.84
CA TRP A 71 -26.28 6.23 11.00
C TRP A 71 -26.87 6.91 9.74
N ARG A 72 -26.12 7.17 8.66
CA ARG A 72 -26.63 8.13 7.66
C ARG A 72 -27.58 7.53 6.62
N GLN A 73 -28.86 7.80 6.89
CA GLN A 73 -30.04 7.95 6.01
C GLN A 73 -30.59 6.71 5.28
N PRO A 74 -31.52 5.97 5.91
CA PRO A 74 -32.60 5.33 5.17
C PRO A 74 -33.51 6.44 4.64
N ARG A 75 -33.38 6.82 3.36
CA ARG A 75 -34.29 7.80 2.73
C ARG A 75 -35.72 7.26 2.51
N TYR A 76 -35.99 6.05 2.99
CA TYR A 76 -37.29 5.42 3.09
C TYR A 76 -37.15 4.24 4.05
N MET A 77 -37.74 4.30 5.25
CA MET A 77 -38.15 3.07 5.96
C MET A 77 -39.02 3.39 7.17
N LEU A 78 -40.32 3.54 6.90
CA LEU A 78 -41.37 3.37 7.92
C LEU A 78 -41.72 1.88 8.16
N ALA A 79 -40.94 0.93 7.67
CA ALA A 79 -41.20 -0.49 7.94
C ALA A 79 -39.91 -1.32 7.78
N GLY A 80 -39.33 -1.78 8.90
CA GLY A 80 -38.35 -2.87 8.86
C GLY A 80 -37.13 -2.73 9.77
N VAL A 81 -37.33 -2.56 11.07
CA VAL A 81 -36.29 -2.46 12.12
C VAL A 81 -35.47 -3.76 12.36
N TRP A 82 -35.61 -4.83 11.58
CA TRP A 82 -34.96 -6.13 11.87
C TRP A 82 -33.82 -6.53 10.93
N LEU A 83 -33.24 -5.55 10.26
CA LEU A 83 -32.33 -5.75 9.16
C LEU A 83 -31.21 -4.70 9.25
N ALA A 84 -30.50 -4.68 10.39
CA ALA A 84 -29.32 -3.84 10.61
C ALA A 84 -28.05 -4.37 9.90
N GLN A 85 -28.22 -5.06 8.76
CA GLN A 85 -27.18 -5.61 7.89
C GLN A 85 -27.41 -5.19 6.41
N TRP A 86 -27.81 -3.93 6.16
CA TRP A 86 -28.16 -3.45 4.81
C TRP A 86 -27.16 -2.47 4.20
N ARG A 87 -25.93 -2.41 4.72
CA ARG A 87 -24.91 -1.50 4.18
C ARG A 87 -24.38 -1.89 2.79
N GLN A 88 -24.46 -3.17 2.40
CA GLN A 88 -24.35 -3.74 1.04
C GLN A 88 -23.94 -5.22 1.17
N PRO A 89 -24.86 -6.19 1.17
CA PRO A 89 -24.51 -7.61 1.16
C PRO A 89 -24.14 -8.12 -0.24
N ARG A 90 -23.67 -7.26 -1.16
CA ARG A 90 -23.43 -7.65 -2.56
C ARG A 90 -21.99 -8.07 -2.84
N TYR A 91 -21.00 -7.68 -2.02
CA TYR A 91 -19.58 -7.99 -2.29
C TYR A 91 -18.72 -8.19 -1.02
N MET A 92 -19.22 -8.85 0.03
CA MET A 92 -18.39 -9.21 1.20
C MET A 92 -17.14 -10.00 0.79
N LEU A 93 -17.29 -10.86 -0.21
CA LEU A 93 -16.19 -11.60 -0.84
C LEU A 93 -15.14 -10.66 -1.43
N ALA A 94 -15.53 -9.57 -2.10
CA ALA A 94 -14.59 -8.62 -2.69
C ALA A 94 -13.79 -7.87 -1.61
N GLY A 95 -14.41 -7.56 -0.47
CA GLY A 95 -13.73 -6.95 0.68
C GLY A 95 -12.71 -7.90 1.31
N VAL A 96 -13.10 -9.14 1.56
CA VAL A 96 -12.20 -10.18 2.11
C VAL A 96 -11.06 -10.46 1.13
N LEU A 97 -11.37 -10.59 -0.16
CA LEU A 97 -10.37 -10.82 -1.21
C LEU A 97 -9.37 -9.66 -1.30
N HIS A 98 -9.83 -8.40 -1.24
CA HIS A 98 -8.94 -7.25 -1.20
C HIS A 98 -8.02 -7.26 0.03
N ILE A 99 -8.53 -7.61 1.22
CA ILE A 99 -7.71 -7.69 2.43
C ILE A 99 -6.64 -8.79 2.28
N MET A 100 -7.00 -9.97 1.79
CA MET A 100 -6.05 -11.06 1.54
C MET A 100 -4.97 -10.66 0.53
N ILE A 101 -5.39 -10.09 -0.61
CA ILE A 101 -4.49 -9.61 -1.65
C ILE A 101 -3.58 -8.49 -1.12
N PHE A 102 -4.12 -7.58 -0.31
CA PHE A 102 -3.37 -6.49 0.29
C PHE A 102 -2.27 -7.00 1.23
N ILE A 103 -2.57 -8.00 2.07
CA ILE A 103 -1.55 -8.64 2.93
C ILE A 103 -0.48 -9.32 2.07
N GLY A 104 -0.88 -10.00 1.00
CA GLY A 104 0.05 -10.59 0.03
C GLY A 104 0.98 -9.55 -0.61
N PHE A 105 0.42 -8.43 -1.08
CA PHE A 105 1.19 -7.32 -1.63
C PHE A 105 2.11 -6.68 -0.58
N LEU A 106 1.68 -6.55 0.66
CA LEU A 106 2.51 -6.01 1.74
C LEU A 106 3.72 -6.90 2.01
N SER A 107 3.51 -8.21 2.10
CA SER A 107 4.60 -9.19 2.24
C SER A 107 5.56 -9.16 1.05
N LEU A 108 5.03 -9.12 -0.17
CA LEU A 108 5.84 -9.01 -1.39
C LEU A 108 6.63 -7.71 -1.44
N ALA A 109 6.04 -6.58 -1.03
CA ALA A 109 6.71 -5.29 -0.95
C ALA A 109 7.87 -5.33 0.05
N LEU A 110 7.67 -5.91 1.24
CA LEU A 110 8.73 -6.10 2.23
C LEU A 110 9.87 -6.98 1.68
N ARG A 111 9.54 -8.12 1.07
CA ARG A 111 10.55 -9.02 0.48
C ARG A 111 11.29 -8.38 -0.69
N SER A 112 10.58 -7.66 -1.55
CA SER A 112 11.17 -6.93 -2.67
C SER A 112 12.12 -5.83 -2.19
N SER A 113 11.75 -5.12 -1.11
CA SER A 113 12.61 -4.11 -0.48
C SER A 113 13.86 -4.75 0.14
N GLN A 114 13.72 -5.91 0.76
CA GLN A 114 14.84 -6.67 1.33
C GLN A 114 15.84 -7.10 0.25
N LEU A 115 15.36 -7.57 -0.91
CA LEU A 115 16.21 -8.01 -2.02
C LEU A 115 17.08 -6.87 -2.58
N VAL A 116 16.57 -5.65 -2.60
CA VAL A 116 17.37 -4.47 -2.98
C VAL A 116 18.53 -4.27 -2.01
N ILE A 117 18.29 -4.41 -0.69
CA ILE A 117 19.31 -4.24 0.35
C ILE A 117 20.30 -5.40 0.39
N LEU A 118 19.85 -6.63 0.15
CA LEU A 118 20.69 -7.82 0.00
C LEU A 118 21.70 -7.72 -1.17
N GLY A 119 21.42 -6.84 -2.15
CA GLY A 119 22.38 -6.50 -3.18
C GLY A 119 23.61 -5.72 -2.68
N PHE A 120 23.57 -5.20 -1.44
CA PHE A 120 24.65 -4.43 -0.81
C PHE A 120 25.19 -5.09 0.46
N VAL A 121 24.29 -5.59 1.30
CA VAL A 121 24.61 -6.17 2.61
C VAL A 121 24.19 -7.63 2.62
N ASP A 122 25.18 -8.49 2.64
CA ASP A 122 24.97 -9.93 2.76
C ASP A 122 24.27 -10.29 4.07
N GLY A 123 23.27 -11.17 3.96
CA GLY A 123 22.51 -11.64 5.11
C GLY A 123 21.56 -10.62 5.72
N PHE A 124 21.28 -9.48 5.05
CA PHE A 124 20.30 -8.52 5.55
C PHE A 124 18.88 -9.11 5.57
N THR A 125 18.28 -9.10 6.75
CA THR A 125 16.90 -9.51 6.99
C THR A 125 16.18 -8.44 7.81
N PHE A 126 14.89 -8.26 7.54
CA PHE A 126 14.06 -7.44 8.40
C PHE A 126 13.73 -8.21 9.69
N PRO A 127 13.62 -7.53 10.85
CA PRO A 127 13.27 -8.19 12.10
C PRO A 127 11.93 -8.90 11.97
N GLY A 128 11.91 -10.21 12.23
CA GLY A 128 10.73 -11.07 12.09
C GLY A 128 10.58 -11.75 10.72
N MET A 129 11.59 -11.65 9.83
CA MET A 129 11.62 -12.32 8.51
C MET A 129 12.74 -13.36 8.38
N ASP A 130 13.29 -13.85 9.49
CA ASP A 130 14.40 -14.83 9.55
C ASP A 130 13.96 -16.30 9.40
N GLY A 131 12.71 -16.54 8.96
CA GLY A 131 12.10 -17.86 8.82
C GLY A 131 12.26 -18.47 7.43
#